data_AF-A0AAE2BZ93-F1
#
_entry.id   AF-A0AAE2BZ93-F1
#
_cell.length_a   1.000
_cell.length_b   1.000
_cell.length_c   1.000
_cell.angle_alpha   90.00
_cell.angle_beta   90.00
_cell.angle_gamma   90.00
#
_symmetry.space_group_name_H-M   'P 1'
#
loop_
_entity.id
_entity.type
_entity.pdbx_description
1 polymer ?
#
loop_
_entity_poly.entity_id
_entity_poly.type
_entity_poly.pdbx_seq_one_letter_code
_entity_poly.pdbx_strand_id
1 'polypeptide(L)'
;MRGLVDSKSLEIDNLDNLPACESCLKGKMTRKPFVGQSKLANGLLDLIRTDVCGPLNTQARGGFSYFITFTDDHSWYGYVYLMRYKSEAFVRFKEFRLEVDNQTGHKIKTLRSERGGEYLSGEFIDYLKKNGIVS
;
A
#
# COMPACT_ATOMS: atom_id res chain seq x y z
N MET A 1 41.85 -10.03 -22.45
CA MET A 1 43.01 -9.98 -21.53
C MET A 1 42.59 -9.11 -20.34
N ARG A 2 42.36 -9.73 -19.18
CA ARG A 2 41.97 -9.03 -17.95
C ARG A 2 43.19 -8.28 -17.43
N GLY A 3 43.22 -6.96 -17.56
CA GLY A 3 44.15 -6.12 -16.82
C GLY A 3 43.66 -6.04 -15.39
N LEU A 4 44.18 -6.94 -14.54
CA LEU A 4 44.09 -6.83 -13.10
C LEU A 4 44.65 -5.46 -12.73
N VAL A 5 43.79 -4.59 -12.19
CA VAL A 5 44.24 -3.40 -11.49
C VAL A 5 45.11 -3.91 -10.35
N ASP A 6 46.39 -3.55 -10.39
CA ASP A 6 47.38 -3.93 -9.39
C ASP A 6 46.78 -3.65 -8.01
N SER A 7 46.52 -4.71 -7.24
CA SER A 7 46.02 -4.62 -5.88
C SER A 7 47.16 -4.16 -4.99
N LYS A 8 47.64 -2.94 -5.22
CA LYS A 8 48.26 -2.17 -4.17
C LYS A 8 47.15 -1.90 -3.17
N SER A 9 47.11 -2.73 -2.15
CA SER A 9 46.52 -2.37 -0.88
C SER A 9 47.01 -0.96 -0.57
N LEU A 10 46.13 0.02 -0.72
CA LEU A 10 46.37 1.33 -0.14
C LEU A 10 46.40 1.03 1.36
N GLU A 11 47.60 0.98 1.93
CA GLU A 11 47.78 1.01 3.37
C GLU A 11 47.28 2.38 3.82
N ILE A 12 45.97 2.44 4.09
CA ILE A 12 45.33 3.61 4.67
C ILE A 12 45.65 3.56 6.16
N ASP A 13 46.83 4.05 6.51
CA ASP A 13 47.21 4.24 7.90
C ASP A 13 46.29 5.32 8.49
N ASN A 14 45.36 4.87 9.35
CA ASN A 14 44.31 5.65 10.03
C ASN A 14 43.03 5.90 9.22
N LEU A 15 42.25 4.83 9.00
CA LEU A 15 40.85 4.92 8.56
C LEU A 15 40.00 5.86 9.46
N ASP A 16 40.36 5.97 10.74
CA ASP A 16 39.65 6.78 11.74
C ASP A 16 39.89 8.29 11.64
N ASN A 17 40.90 8.72 10.87
CA ASN A 17 41.23 10.15 10.66
C ASN A 17 40.84 10.68 9.28
N LEU A 18 40.14 9.89 8.46
CA LEU A 18 39.67 10.33 7.15
C LEU A 18 38.53 11.35 7.33
N PRO A 19 38.57 12.53 6.66
CA PRO A 19 37.47 13.48 6.72
C PRO A 19 36.17 12.82 6.25
N ALA A 20 35.07 13.11 6.94
CA ALA A 20 33.77 12.53 6.64
C ALA A 20 33.37 12.86 5.19
N CYS A 21 33.32 11.82 4.34
CA CYS A 21 32.92 11.99 2.94
C CYS A 21 31.41 12.18 2.84
N GLU A 22 30.99 13.36 2.38
CA GLU A 22 29.58 13.73 2.21
C GLU A 22 28.81 12.73 1.33
N SER A 23 29.41 12.30 0.22
CA SER A 23 28.80 11.31 -0.68
C SER A 23 28.61 9.95 0.00
N CYS A 24 29.58 9.51 0.80
CA CYS A 24 29.48 8.26 1.55
C CYS A 24 28.43 8.34 2.66
N LEU A 25 28.34 9.47 3.36
CA LEU A 25 27.32 9.69 4.39
C LEU A 25 25.91 9.65 3.78
N LYS A 26 25.68 10.34 2.66
CA LYS A 26 24.40 10.31 1.95
C LYS A 26 24.05 8.91 1.42
N GLY A 27 25.04 8.18 0.90
CA GLY A 27 24.84 6.83 0.37
C GLY A 27 24.62 5.75 1.44
N LYS A 28 25.19 5.93 2.65
CA LYS A 28 25.09 4.97 3.76
C LYS A 28 24.10 5.39 4.86
N MET A 29 23.43 6.53 4.70
CA MET A 29 22.45 7.00 5.68
C MET A 29 21.28 6.01 5.76
N THR A 30 21.14 5.35 6.91
CA THR A 30 19.99 4.51 7.21
C THR A 30 18.87 5.37 7.78
N ARG A 31 17.64 5.11 7.36
CA ARG A 31 16.47 5.75 7.97
C ARG A 31 16.40 5.29 9.43
N LYS A 32 16.23 6.23 10.36
CA LYS A 32 15.92 5.88 11.76
C LYS A 32 14.68 4.98 11.80
N PRO A 33 14.61 4.00 12.72
CA PRO A 33 13.42 3.19 12.90
C PRO A 33 12.18 4.08 13.05
N PHE A 34 11.08 3.67 12.43
CA PHE A 34 9.81 4.35 12.62
C PHE A 34 9.33 4.13 14.05
N VAL A 35 9.41 5.18 14.87
CA VAL A 35 8.96 5.15 16.25
C VAL A 35 7.48 5.55 16.26
N GLY A 36 6.61 4.57 16.11
CA GLY A 36 5.17 4.80 16.15
C GLY A 36 4.40 3.48 16.14
N GLN A 37 3.66 3.19 17.21
CA GLN A 37 2.62 2.18 17.15
C GLN A 37 1.45 2.77 16.36
N SER A 38 1.10 2.17 15.24
CA SER A 38 -0.19 2.43 14.61
C SER A 38 -1.27 1.90 15.54
N LYS A 39 -2.06 2.79 16.13
CA LYS A 39 -3.26 2.38 16.87
C LYS A 39 -4.22 1.72 15.89
N LEU A 40 -4.73 0.54 16.25
CA LEU A 40 -5.83 -0.08 15.55
C LEU A 40 -7.08 0.79 15.68
N ALA A 41 -7.99 0.63 14.74
CA ALA A 41 -9.30 1.24 14.78
C ALA A 41 -10.09 0.75 16.02
N ASN A 42 -10.92 1.64 16.57
CA ASN A 42 -11.59 1.39 17.84
C ASN A 42 -12.83 0.50 17.69
N GLY A 43 -13.46 0.49 16.52
CA GLY A 43 -14.61 -0.36 16.23
C GLY A 43 -14.67 -0.83 14.78
N LEU A 44 -15.63 -1.71 14.51
CA LEU A 44 -15.89 -2.26 13.19
C LEU A 44 -16.17 -1.17 12.15
N LEU A 45 -15.55 -1.30 10.98
CA LEU A 45 -15.70 -0.41 9.82
C LEU A 45 -15.27 1.05 10.06
N ASP A 46 -14.61 1.36 11.18
CA ASP A 46 -14.02 2.68 11.44
C ASP A 46 -12.93 3.02 10.41
N LEU A 47 -12.16 2.01 9.99
CA LEU A 47 -11.11 2.12 8.98
C LEU A 47 -11.06 0.86 8.13
N ILE A 48 -11.32 1.01 6.84
CA ILE A 48 -11.08 -0.02 5.83
C ILE A 48 -9.79 0.31 5.09
N ARG A 49 -8.85 -0.63 5.08
CA ARG A 49 -7.67 -0.57 4.22
C ARG A 49 -7.99 -1.28 2.91
N THR A 50 -7.63 -0.67 1.78
CA THR A 50 -7.87 -1.24 0.45
C THR A 50 -6.61 -1.24 -0.40
N ASP A 51 -6.43 -2.31 -1.16
CA ASP A 51 -5.33 -2.46 -2.10
C ASP A 51 -5.76 -3.23 -3.36
N VAL A 52 -5.23 -2.83 -4.52
CA VAL A 52 -5.44 -3.51 -5.80
C VAL A 52 -4.17 -4.24 -6.21
N CYS A 53 -4.27 -5.55 -6.33
CA CYS A 53 -3.19 -6.38 -6.82
C CYS A 53 -3.41 -6.74 -8.30
N GLY A 54 -2.34 -6.61 -9.10
CA GLY A 54 -2.27 -7.12 -10.47
C GLY A 54 -1.63 -6.14 -11.48
N PRO A 55 -1.48 -6.58 -12.75
CA PRO A 55 -2.01 -7.82 -13.29
C PRO A 55 -1.28 -9.07 -12.77
N LEU A 56 -2.02 -10.14 -12.51
CA LEU A 56 -1.47 -11.46 -12.17
C LEU A 56 -0.91 -12.14 -13.44
N ASN A 57 0.20 -12.87 -13.28
CA ASN A 57 0.85 -13.59 -14.38
C ASN A 57 -0.05 -14.66 -15.01
N THR A 58 -0.88 -15.31 -14.19
CA THR A 58 -1.84 -16.32 -14.60
C THR A 58 -3.24 -15.81 -14.31
N GLN A 59 -4.11 -15.83 -15.33
CA GLN A 59 -5.50 -15.44 -15.14
C GLN A 59 -6.23 -16.46 -14.28
N ALA A 60 -7.05 -15.97 -13.35
CA ALA A 60 -7.99 -16.82 -12.64
C ALA A 60 -9.12 -17.31 -13.57
N ARG A 61 -9.82 -18.36 -13.15
CA ARG A 61 -11.01 -18.87 -13.85
C ARG A 61 -12.00 -17.73 -14.10
N GLY A 62 -12.46 -17.57 -15.33
CA GLY A 62 -13.35 -16.46 -15.72
C GLY A 62 -12.64 -15.21 -16.27
N GLY A 63 -11.32 -15.28 -16.47
CA GLY A 63 -10.54 -14.25 -17.16
C GLY A 63 -10.17 -13.05 -16.27
N PHE A 64 -10.11 -13.24 -14.95
CA PHE A 64 -9.72 -12.18 -14.01
C PHE A 64 -8.21 -12.11 -13.88
N SER A 65 -7.67 -10.88 -13.98
CA SER A 65 -6.23 -10.60 -13.89
C SER A 65 -5.88 -9.69 -12.71
N TYR A 66 -6.88 -9.16 -11.99
CA TYR A 66 -6.69 -8.29 -10.84
C TYR A 66 -7.58 -8.76 -9.69
N PHE A 67 -7.26 -8.33 -8.48
CA PHE A 67 -8.19 -8.37 -7.36
C PHE A 67 -8.02 -7.15 -6.48
N ILE A 68 -9.10 -6.79 -5.79
CA ILE A 68 -9.10 -5.75 -4.77
C ILE A 68 -9.35 -6.40 -3.42
N THR A 69 -8.62 -5.94 -2.41
CA THR A 69 -8.80 -6.36 -1.02
C THR A 69 -9.42 -5.22 -0.22
N PHE A 70 -10.34 -5.56 0.70
CA PHE A 70 -10.84 -4.63 1.70
C PHE A 70 -10.66 -5.28 3.07
N THR A 71 -9.81 -4.70 3.91
CA THR A 71 -9.51 -5.25 5.24
C THR A 71 -9.99 -4.27 6.30
N ASP A 72 -10.83 -4.77 7.20
CA ASP A 72 -11.24 -4.02 8.39
C ASP A 72 -10.07 -3.96 9.40
N ASP A 73 -9.70 -2.74 9.78
CA ASP A 73 -8.54 -2.49 10.64
C ASP A 73 -8.74 -3.03 12.07
N HIS A 74 -10.00 -3.07 12.54
CA HIS A 74 -10.34 -3.51 13.89
C HIS A 74 -10.37 -5.04 14.03
N SER A 75 -11.14 -5.71 13.17
CA SER A 75 -11.36 -7.16 13.22
C SER A 75 -10.36 -7.98 12.40
N TRP A 76 -9.55 -7.32 11.56
CA TRP A 76 -8.71 -7.96 10.54
C TRP A 76 -9.48 -8.80 9.51
N TYR A 77 -10.81 -8.70 9.48
CA TYR A 77 -11.60 -9.40 8.49
C TYR A 77 -11.35 -8.82 7.09
N GLY A 78 -10.99 -9.69 6.15
CA GLY A 78 -10.60 -9.33 4.79
C GLY A 78 -11.61 -9.83 3.76
N TYR A 79 -11.96 -8.97 2.81
CA TYR A 79 -12.77 -9.28 1.65
C TYR A 79 -11.91 -9.22 0.39
N VAL A 80 -12.18 -10.09 -0.57
CA VAL A 80 -11.46 -10.15 -1.84
C VAL A 80 -12.44 -10.21 -3.00
N TYR A 81 -12.32 -9.28 -3.95
CA TYR A 81 -13.13 -9.25 -5.16
C TYR A 81 -12.24 -9.37 -6.39
N LEU A 82 -12.55 -10.31 -7.28
CA LEU A 82 -11.84 -10.51 -8.54
C LEU A 82 -12.28 -9.48 -9.59
N MET A 83 -11.33 -9.00 -10.39
CA MET A 83 -11.53 -7.96 -11.41
C MET A 83 -10.80 -8.30 -12.71
N ARG A 84 -11.40 -7.94 -13.85
CA ARG A 84 -10.72 -8.10 -15.16
C ARG A 84 -9.84 -6.89 -15.46
N TYR A 85 -10.29 -5.71 -15.03
CA TYR A 85 -9.57 -4.44 -15.19
C TYR A 85 -9.49 -3.67 -13.86
N LYS A 86 -8.43 -2.86 -13.68
CA LYS A 86 -8.30 -1.98 -12.49
C LYS A 86 -9.45 -0.98 -12.36
N SER A 87 -10.06 -0.58 -13.48
CA SER A 87 -11.21 0.34 -13.51
C SER A 87 -12.47 -0.21 -12.83
N GLU A 88 -12.54 -1.52 -12.56
CA GLU A 88 -13.65 -2.14 -11.83
C GLU A 88 -13.61 -1.87 -10.32
N ALA A 89 -12.52 -1.30 -9.79
CA ALA A 89 -12.33 -1.06 -8.36
C ALA A 89 -13.50 -0.29 -7.73
N PHE A 90 -14.02 0.72 -8.42
CA PHE A 90 -15.17 1.47 -7.93
C PHE A 90 -16.45 0.64 -7.83
N VAL A 91 -16.71 -0.19 -8.84
CA VAL A 91 -17.88 -1.07 -8.84
C VAL A 91 -17.79 -2.05 -7.67
N ARG A 92 -16.62 -2.66 -7.47
CA ARG A 92 -16.37 -3.58 -6.35
C ARG A 92 -16.49 -2.90 -4.99
N PHE A 93 -16.04 -1.66 -4.86
CA PHE A 93 -16.22 -0.90 -3.62
C PHE A 93 -17.69 -0.66 -3.28
N LYS A 94 -18.53 -0.35 -4.29
CA LYS A 94 -19.98 -0.17 -4.08
C LYS A 94 -20.65 -1.46 -3.62
N GLU A 95 -20.28 -2.59 -4.21
CA GLU A 95 -20.76 -3.92 -3.81
C GLU A 95 -20.35 -4.23 -2.37
N PHE A 96 -19.07 -4.09 -2.06
CA PHE A 96 -18.51 -4.29 -0.72
C PHE A 96 -19.21 -3.45 0.34
N ARG A 97 -19.36 -2.14 0.09
CA ARG A 97 -20.01 -1.23 1.05
C ARG A 97 -21.45 -1.64 1.35
N LEU A 98 -22.22 -2.02 0.34
CA LEU A 98 -23.61 -2.47 0.56
C LEU A 98 -23.66 -3.78 1.35
N GLU A 99 -22.75 -4.70 1.04
CA GLU A 99 -22.63 -5.99 1.72
C GLU A 99 -22.34 -5.81 3.21
N VAL A 100 -21.29 -5.07 3.58
CA VAL A 100 -20.92 -4.88 5.00
C VAL A 100 -21.93 -4.04 5.76
N ASP A 101 -22.55 -3.06 5.11
CA ASP A 101 -23.63 -2.27 5.70
C ASP A 101 -24.81 -3.17 6.11
N ASN A 102 -25.16 -4.13 5.25
CA ASN A 102 -26.27 -5.06 5.50
C ASN A 102 -25.92 -6.15 6.52
N GLN A 103 -24.70 -6.69 6.46
CA GLN A 103 -24.27 -7.78 7.34
C GLN A 103 -24.04 -7.31 8.78
N THR A 104 -23.50 -6.11 8.96
CA THR A 104 -23.04 -5.63 10.28
C THR A 104 -23.96 -4.58 10.89
N GLY A 105 -24.80 -3.90 10.09
CA GLY A 105 -25.55 -2.72 10.51
C GLY A 105 -24.69 -1.47 10.77
N HIS A 106 -23.37 -1.55 10.56
CA HIS A 106 -22.43 -0.45 10.71
C HIS A 106 -22.14 0.19 9.35
N LYS A 107 -21.62 1.43 9.36
CA LYS A 107 -21.22 2.15 8.14
C LYS A 107 -19.72 2.34 8.13
N ILE A 108 -19.12 2.24 6.95
CA ILE A 108 -17.71 2.58 6.73
C ILE A 108 -17.49 4.06 7.05
N LYS A 109 -16.53 4.38 7.93
CA LYS A 109 -16.18 5.78 8.26
C LYS A 109 -15.01 6.30 7.45
N THR A 110 -13.95 5.50 7.35
CA THR A 110 -12.71 5.88 6.64
C THR A 110 -12.30 4.78 5.67
N LEU A 111 -11.96 5.17 4.45
CA LEU A 111 -11.31 4.31 3.47
C LEU A 111 -9.86 4.78 3.31
N ARG A 112 -8.89 3.90 3.52
CA ARG A 112 -7.48 4.16 3.27
C ARG A 112 -6.98 3.31 2.12
N SER A 113 -6.60 3.97 1.03
CA SER A 113 -5.95 3.35 -0.13
C SER A 113 -4.51 3.82 -0.27
N GLU A 114 -3.72 3.14 -1.10
CA GLU A 114 -2.37 3.59 -1.50
C GLU A 114 -2.38 4.75 -2.53
N ARG A 115 -3.54 5.42 -2.72
CA ARG A 115 -3.74 6.50 -3.70
C ARG A 115 -3.43 6.11 -5.15
N GLY A 116 -3.62 4.83 -5.49
CA GLY A 116 -3.63 4.37 -6.88
C GLY A 116 -4.68 5.14 -7.71
N GLY A 117 -4.41 5.32 -9.01
CA GLY A 117 -5.26 6.14 -9.89
C GLY A 117 -6.72 5.70 -9.94
N GLU A 118 -6.99 4.41 -9.68
CA GLU A 118 -8.32 3.82 -9.56
C GLU A 118 -9.17 4.42 -8.42
N TYR A 119 -8.54 5.03 -7.41
CA TYR A 119 -9.22 5.67 -6.28
C TYR A 119 -9.37 7.19 -6.44
N LEU A 120 -8.79 7.78 -7.48
CA LEU A 120 -8.68 9.24 -7.64
C LEU A 120 -9.70 9.84 -8.61
N SER A 121 -10.62 9.04 -9.16
CA SER A 121 -11.65 9.56 -10.06
C SER A 121 -12.61 10.48 -9.30
N GLY A 122 -13.08 11.55 -9.95
CA GLY A 122 -14.04 12.48 -9.36
C GLY A 122 -15.32 11.77 -8.92
N GLU A 123 -15.79 10.81 -9.71
CA GLU A 123 -16.96 9.96 -9.38
C GLU A 123 -16.75 9.17 -8.07
N PHE A 124 -15.56 8.59 -7.88
CA PHE A 124 -15.23 7.84 -6.66
C PHE A 124 -15.25 8.77 -5.44
N ILE A 125 -14.58 9.91 -5.54
CA ILE A 125 -14.49 10.91 -4.47
C ILE A 125 -15.88 11.46 -4.13
N ASP A 126 -16.70 11.80 -5.12
CA ASP A 126 -18.05 12.32 -4.91
C ASP A 126 -18.96 11.26 -4.28
N TYR A 127 -18.80 9.99 -4.66
CA TYR A 127 -19.50 8.90 -4.01
C TYR A 127 -19.10 8.75 -2.53
N LEU A 128 -17.82 8.82 -2.20
CA LEU A 128 -17.36 8.77 -0.81
C LEU A 128 -17.95 9.92 0.01
N LYS A 129 -17.86 11.15 -0.50
CA LYS A 129 -18.44 12.35 0.13
C LYS A 129 -19.95 12.20 0.35
N LYS A 130 -20.69 11.75 -0.67
CA LYS A 130 -22.14 11.53 -0.60
C LYS A 130 -22.52 10.54 0.49
N ASN A 131 -21.65 9.57 0.78
CA ASN A 131 -21.89 8.56 1.80
C ASN A 131 -21.20 8.86 3.14
N GLY A 132 -20.59 10.04 3.30
CA GLY A 132 -19.92 10.44 4.53
C GLY A 132 -18.63 9.67 4.83
N ILE A 133 -18.02 9.06 3.82
CA ILE A 133 -16.78 8.27 3.96
C ILE A 133 -15.57 9.19 3.74
N VAL A 134 -14.64 9.19 4.68
CA VAL A 134 -13.38 9.96 4.61
C VAL A 134 -12.32 9.13 3.87
N SER A 135 -11.58 9.73 2.93
CA SER A 135 -10.47 9.09 2.19
C SER A 135 -9.27 10.02 2.04
#